data_AF-A0A367M8I7-F1
#
_entry.id   AF-A0A367M8I7-F1
#
_cell.length_a   1.000
_cell.length_b   1.000
_cell.length_c   1.000
_cell.angle_alpha   90.00
_cell.angle_beta   90.00
_cell.angle_gamma   90.00
#
_symmetry.space_group_name_H-M   'P 1'
#
loop_
_entity.id
_entity.type
_entity.pdbx_description
1 polymer ?
#
loop_
_entity_poly.entity_id
_entity_poly.type
_entity_poly.pdbx_seq_one_letter_code
_entity_poly.pdbx_strand_id
1 'polypeptide(L)'
;QLDDEQAVQRFQKAQGELSSALSRLLVVTENYPQLKADGLFKDLLTQLEGTENRIAVARGRYVKSVQEYNVLLRQFPGVITAKLFGYKPKANFSVENEAAISTAPKVDFGNPQPAQ
;
A
#
# COMPACT_ATOMS: atom_id res chain seq x y z
N GLN A 1 9.86 19.05 8.62
CA GLN A 1 10.28 17.63 8.52
C GLN A 1 9.46 16.70 9.42
N LEU A 2 8.34 17.18 9.99
CA LEU A 2 7.32 16.34 10.67
C LEU A 2 6.13 16.00 9.75
N ASP A 3 6.21 16.37 8.46
CA ASP A 3 5.07 16.33 7.55
C ASP A 3 4.92 14.99 6.81
N ASP A 4 6.00 14.22 6.63
CA ASP A 4 5.97 12.99 5.83
C ASP A 4 5.21 11.86 6.55
N GLU A 5 5.46 11.63 7.84
CA GLU A 5 4.80 10.54 8.58
C GLU A 5 3.31 10.81 8.76
N GLN A 6 2.93 12.03 9.12
CA GLN A 6 1.52 12.40 9.24
C GLN A 6 0.80 12.39 7.89
N ALA A 7 1.44 12.86 6.82
CA ALA A 7 0.85 12.80 5.47
C ALA A 7 0.62 11.35 5.03
N VAL A 8 1.58 10.46 5.27
CA VAL A 8 1.41 9.05 4.91
C VAL A 8 0.38 8.35 5.80
N GLN A 9 0.32 8.66 7.10
CA GLN A 9 -0.74 8.13 7.97
C GLN A 9 -2.14 8.58 7.54
N ARG A 10 -2.31 9.87 7.21
CA ARG A 10 -3.57 10.40 6.66
C ARG A 10 -3.92 9.72 5.33
N PHE A 11 -2.94 9.50 4.47
CA PHE A 11 -3.12 8.78 3.22
C PHE A 11 -3.56 7.33 3.47
N GLN A 12 -2.92 6.61 4.38
CA GLN A 12 -3.31 5.24 4.74
C GLN A 12 -4.73 5.17 5.31
N LYS A 13 -5.11 6.13 6.14
CA LYS A 13 -6.47 6.23 6.68
C LYS A 13 -7.50 6.46 5.56
N ALA A 14 -7.22 7.40 4.64
CA ALA A 14 -8.08 7.66 3.49
C ALA A 14 -8.21 6.44 2.56
N GLN A 15 -7.14 5.65 2.37
CA GLN A 15 -7.21 4.39 1.63
C GLN A 15 -8.10 3.35 2.31
N GLY A 16 -8.01 3.22 3.63
CA GLY A 16 -8.89 2.34 4.40
C GLY A 16 -10.37 2.73 4.29
N GLU A 17 -10.67 4.03 4.35
CA GLU A 17 -12.03 4.56 4.16
C GLU A 17 -12.55 4.28 2.75
N LEU A 18 -11.72 4.48 1.71
CA LEU A 18 -12.06 4.17 0.33
C LEU A 18 -12.35 2.68 0.12
N SER A 19 -11.49 1.80 0.65
CA SER A 19 -11.69 0.35 0.60
C SER A 19 -13.02 -0.07 1.24
N SER A 20 -13.35 0.51 2.41
CA SER A 20 -14.63 0.24 3.09
C SER A 20 -15.83 0.70 2.25
N ALA A 21 -15.74 1.88 1.62
CA ALA A 21 -16.80 2.39 0.75
C ALA A 21 -17.01 1.48 -0.47
N LEU A 22 -15.93 0.94 -1.04
CA LEU A 22 -16.00 0.01 -2.17
C LEU A 22 -16.57 -1.35 -1.78
N SER A 23 -16.24 -1.87 -0.60
CA SER A 23 -16.88 -3.10 -0.08
C SER A 23 -18.39 -2.93 0.05
N ARG A 24 -18.85 -1.79 0.58
CA ARG A 24 -20.28 -1.47 0.67
C ARG A 24 -20.92 -1.34 -0.71
N LEU A 25 -20.22 -0.71 -1.66
CA LEU A 25 -20.69 -0.58 -3.03
C LEU A 25 -20.87 -1.94 -3.71
N LEU A 26 -19.91 -2.87 -3.53
CA LEU A 26 -20.01 -4.23 -4.06
C LEU A 26 -21.27 -4.95 -3.54
N VAL A 27 -21.57 -4.87 -2.24
CA VAL A 27 -22.79 -5.45 -1.65
C VAL A 27 -24.07 -4.84 -2.27
N VAL A 28 -24.08 -3.54 -2.56
CA VAL A 28 -25.21 -2.91 -3.24
C VAL A 28 -25.33 -3.40 -4.68
N THR A 29 -24.22 -3.56 -5.41
CA THR A 29 -24.24 -4.05 -6.80
C THR A 29 -24.71 -5.49 -6.94
N GLU A 30 -24.64 -6.33 -5.89
CA GLU A 30 -25.24 -7.67 -5.92
C GLU A 30 -26.77 -7.62 -6.02
N ASN A 31 -27.40 -6.59 -5.45
CA ASN A 31 -28.84 -6.36 -5.59
C ASN A 31 -29.21 -5.69 -6.93
N TYR A 32 -28.23 -5.15 -7.66
CA TYR A 32 -28.41 -4.43 -8.92
C TYR A 32 -27.40 -4.89 -9.99
N PRO A 33 -27.59 -6.09 -10.58
CA PRO A 33 -26.65 -6.68 -11.53
C PRO A 33 -26.41 -5.83 -12.79
N GLN A 34 -27.33 -4.93 -13.13
CA GLN A 34 -27.19 -4.00 -14.24
C GLN A 34 -26.10 -2.94 -14.02
N LEU A 35 -25.87 -2.53 -12.76
CA LEU A 35 -24.76 -1.63 -12.38
C LEU A 35 -23.41 -2.36 -12.40
N LYS A 36 -23.38 -3.66 -12.07
CA LYS A 36 -22.18 -4.51 -12.14
C LYS A 36 -21.71 -4.74 -13.59
N ALA A 37 -22.65 -4.74 -14.54
CA ALA A 37 -22.37 -4.94 -15.96
C ALA A 37 -21.96 -3.65 -16.68
N ASP A 38 -22.13 -2.49 -16.05
CA ASP A 38 -21.71 -1.20 -16.60
C ASP A 38 -20.18 -1.16 -16.80
N GLY A 39 -19.75 -0.84 -18.01
CA GLY A 39 -18.33 -0.76 -18.37
C GLY A 39 -17.57 0.24 -17.50
N LEU A 40 -18.22 1.36 -17.13
CA LEU A 40 -17.60 2.39 -16.28
C LEU A 40 -17.26 1.87 -14.87
N PHE A 41 -18.08 0.96 -14.34
CA PHE A 41 -17.83 0.37 -13.02
C PHE A 41 -16.66 -0.62 -13.04
N LYS A 42 -16.57 -1.46 -14.09
CA LYS A 42 -15.46 -2.39 -14.27
C LYS A 42 -14.13 -1.67 -14.51
N ASP A 43 -14.17 -0.57 -15.25
CA ASP A 43 -12.99 0.27 -15.48
C ASP A 43 -12.51 0.91 -14.17
N LEU A 44 -13.43 1.39 -13.33
CA LEU A 44 -13.09 1.94 -12.01
C LEU A 44 -12.44 0.89 -11.11
N LEU A 45 -12.97 -0.34 -11.06
CA LEU A 45 -12.35 -1.43 -10.29
C LEU A 45 -10.94 -1.75 -10.77
N THR A 46 -10.73 -1.82 -12.09
CA THR A 46 -9.43 -2.09 -12.71
C THR A 46 -8.42 -0.98 -12.41
N GLN A 47 -8.84 0.29 -12.51
CA GLN A 47 -8.01 1.44 -12.18
C GLN A 47 -7.65 1.49 -10.70
N LEU A 48 -8.57 1.08 -9.84
CA LEU A 48 -8.36 1.06 -8.41
C LEU A 48 -7.37 -0.03 -8.00
N GLU A 49 -7.49 -1.24 -8.57
CA GLU A 49 -6.48 -2.30 -8.42
C GLU A 49 -5.10 -1.82 -8.90
N GLY A 50 -5.04 -1.19 -10.08
CA GLY A 50 -3.81 -0.59 -10.59
C GLY A 50 -3.23 0.49 -9.66
N THR A 51 -4.09 1.25 -9.00
CA THR A 51 -3.67 2.27 -8.02
C THR A 51 -3.14 1.63 -6.74
N GLU A 52 -3.80 0.61 -6.22
CA GLU A 52 -3.37 -0.12 -5.02
C GLU A 52 -2.02 -0.80 -5.22
N ASN A 53 -1.81 -1.44 -6.38
CA ASN A 53 -0.52 -2.02 -6.72
C ASN A 53 0.59 -0.95 -6.74
N ARG A 54 0.33 0.23 -7.32
CA ARG A 54 1.29 1.35 -7.32
C ARG A 54 1.58 1.86 -5.91
N ILE A 55 0.57 1.91 -5.03
CA ILE A 55 0.72 2.29 -3.63
C ILE A 55 1.58 1.27 -2.88
N ALA A 56 1.33 -0.03 -3.08
CA ALA A 56 2.12 -1.10 -2.48
C ALA A 56 3.60 -1.01 -2.89
N VAL A 57 3.88 -0.80 -4.18
CA VAL A 57 5.24 -0.61 -4.70
C VAL A 57 5.90 0.65 -4.11
N ALA A 58 5.17 1.77 -4.06
CA ALA A 58 5.69 3.01 -3.48
C ALA A 58 6.01 2.86 -1.98
N ARG A 59 5.13 2.18 -1.24
CA ARG A 59 5.34 1.85 0.17
C ARG A 59 6.61 1.00 0.35
N GLY A 60 6.78 -0.06 -0.46
CA GLY A 60 7.96 -0.90 -0.42
C GLY A 60 9.26 -0.13 -0.71
N ARG A 61 9.25 0.76 -1.71
CA ARG A 61 10.39 1.63 -2.03
C ARG A 61 10.73 2.59 -0.88
N TYR A 62 9.72 3.18 -0.24
CA TYR A 62 9.92 4.04 0.93
C TYR A 62 10.58 3.27 2.08
N VAL A 63 10.02 2.10 2.44
CA VAL A 63 10.55 1.26 3.54
C VAL A 63 12.01 0.91 3.28
N LYS A 64 12.33 0.47 2.05
CA LYS A 64 13.69 0.12 1.67
C LYS A 64 14.64 1.32 1.76
N SER A 65 14.23 2.49 1.27
CA SER A 65 15.05 3.70 1.33
C SER A 65 15.33 4.15 2.78
N VAL A 66 14.33 4.07 3.66
CA VAL A 66 14.52 4.37 5.09
C VAL A 66 15.44 3.36 5.76
N GLN A 67 15.30 2.07 5.42
CA GLN A 67 16.19 1.03 5.93
C GLN A 67 17.64 1.26 5.48
N GLU A 68 17.88 1.51 4.19
CA GLU A 68 19.20 1.81 3.64
C GLU A 68 19.83 3.05 4.30
N TYR A 69 19.03 4.12 4.46
CA TYR A 69 19.45 5.31 5.18
C TYR A 69 19.88 5.00 6.62
N ASN A 70 19.06 4.25 7.35
CA ASN A 70 19.33 3.90 8.75
C ASN A 70 20.55 2.97 8.90
N VAL A 71 20.77 2.06 7.95
CA VAL A 71 21.95 1.20 7.90
C VAL A 71 23.20 2.05 7.65
N LEU A 72 23.18 2.90 6.63
CA LEU A 72 24.30 3.79 6.30
C LEU A 72 24.67 4.69 7.47
N LEU A 73 23.66 5.25 8.16
CA LEU A 73 23.82 6.13 9.30
C LEU A 73 24.46 5.44 10.52
N ARG A 74 24.36 4.11 10.62
CA ARG A 74 24.92 3.30 11.72
C ARG A 74 26.28 2.66 11.40
N GLN A 75 26.70 2.65 10.14
CA GLN A 75 27.96 2.05 9.70
C GLN A 75 29.06 3.11 9.54
N PHE A 76 30.33 2.69 9.59
CA PHE A 76 31.46 3.59 9.28
C PHE A 76 31.55 3.81 7.76
N PRO A 77 31.80 5.04 7.27
CA PRO A 77 32.02 6.28 8.02
C PRO A 77 30.73 7.05 8.39
N GLY A 78 29.56 6.59 7.94
CA GLY A 78 28.27 7.26 8.13
C GLY A 78 27.93 7.62 9.57
N VAL A 79 28.31 6.82 10.57
CA VAL A 79 28.11 7.14 12.00
C VAL A 79 28.89 8.39 12.45
N ILE A 80 30.04 8.67 11.85
CA ILE A 80 30.85 9.86 12.16
C ILE A 80 30.20 11.08 11.54
N THR A 81 29.87 10.99 10.24
CA THR A 81 29.17 12.05 9.51
C THR A 81 27.84 12.38 10.20
N ALA A 82 27.08 11.36 10.63
CA ALA A 82 25.81 11.55 11.31
C ALA A 82 25.97 12.25 12.67
N LYS A 83 26.99 11.91 13.45
CA LYS A 83 27.29 12.63 14.71
C LYS A 83 27.75 14.07 14.47
N LEU A 84 28.57 14.30 13.45
CA LEU A 84 29.11 15.63 13.13
C LEU A 84 28.05 16.60 12.62
N PHE A 85 27.13 16.12 11.77
CA PHE A 85 26.07 16.93 11.16
C PHE A 85 24.70 16.77 11.83
N GLY A 86 24.60 15.98 12.91
CA GLY A 86 23.38 15.80 13.69
C GLY A 86 22.27 14.99 12.99
N TYR A 87 22.62 14.15 12.01
CA TYR A 87 21.64 13.29 11.34
C TYR A 87 21.12 12.20 12.28
N LYS A 88 19.79 12.02 12.30
CA LYS A 88 19.11 11.05 13.16
C LYS A 88 18.52 9.91 12.32
N PRO A 89 18.45 8.69 12.86
CA PRO A 89 17.70 7.61 12.22
C PRO A 89 16.26 8.06 11.95
N LYS A 90 15.75 7.71 10.77
CA LYS A 90 14.34 7.90 10.44
C LYS A 90 13.54 6.74 11.03
N ALA A 91 12.34 7.00 11.52
CA ALA A 91 11.45 5.91 11.92
C ALA A 91 11.17 5.04 10.69
N ASN A 92 11.39 3.73 10.80
CA ASN A 92 10.87 2.81 9.81
C ASN A 92 9.35 2.96 9.82
N PHE A 93 8.72 2.83 8.64
CA PHE A 93 7.29 2.50 8.60
C PHE A 93 7.13 1.18 9.35
N SER A 94 6.83 1.23 10.64
CA SER A 94 6.48 0.07 11.44
C SER A 94 5.08 -0.31 11.01
N VAL A 95 5.01 -1.10 9.94
CA VAL A 95 3.79 -1.81 9.63
C VAL A 95 3.66 -2.79 10.79
N GLU A 96 2.71 -2.53 11.69
CA GLU A 96 2.38 -3.41 12.83
C GLU A 96 2.12 -4.87 12.39
N ASN A 97 2.03 -5.11 11.08
CA ASN A 97 2.08 -6.41 10.45
C ASN A 97 3.08 -6.44 9.27
N GLU A 98 4.34 -6.74 9.55
CA GLU A 98 5.32 -7.24 8.55
C GLU A 98 4.74 -8.46 7.78
N ALA A 99 3.87 -9.25 8.44
CA ALA A 99 3.14 -10.37 7.87
C ALA A 99 2.18 -9.99 6.71
N ALA A 100 1.64 -8.77 6.71
CA ALA A 100 0.72 -8.30 5.67
C ALA A 100 1.43 -7.87 4.38
N ILE A 101 2.76 -7.64 4.44
CA ILE A 101 3.57 -7.31 3.26
C ILE A 101 4.00 -8.58 2.52
N SER A 102 4.17 -9.69 3.25
CA SER A 102 4.58 -10.96 2.65
C SER A 102 3.44 -11.77 2.06
N THR A 103 2.19 -11.36 2.28
CA THR A 103 1.01 -11.93 1.62
C THR A 103 0.69 -11.11 0.37
N ALA A 104 1.29 -11.50 -0.75
CA ALA A 104 0.81 -11.05 -2.05
C ALA A 104 -0.69 -11.38 -2.14
N PRO A 105 -1.55 -10.45 -2.59
CA PRO A 105 -2.96 -10.77 -2.81
C PRO A 105 -3.03 -11.96 -3.76
N LYS A 106 -3.63 -13.06 -3.31
CA LYS A 106 -3.93 -14.19 -4.18
C LYS A 106 -5.00 -13.72 -5.16
N VAL A 107 -4.57 -13.40 -6.37
CA VAL A 107 -5.50 -13.16 -7.47
C VAL A 107 -5.97 -14.52 -7.97
N ASP A 108 -7.10 -14.97 -7.43
CA ASP A 108 -7.79 -16.17 -7.88
C ASP A 108 -8.76 -15.77 -9.00
N PHE A 109 -8.29 -15.87 -10.24
CA PHE A 109 -9.17 -15.85 -11.40
C PHE A 109 -9.76 -17.25 -11.52
N GLY A 110 -10.90 -17.47 -10.87
CA GLY A 110 -11.57 -18.77 -10.81
C GLY A 110 -11.53 -19.48 -12.16
N ASN A 111 -10.86 -20.64 -12.19
CA ASN A 111 -10.88 -21.54 -13.34
C ASN A 111 -12.34 -21.87 -13.66
N PRO A 112 -12.86 -21.57 -14.86
CA PRO A 112 -14.08 -22.22 -15.30
C PRO A 112 -13.74 -23.69 -15.52
N GLN A 113 -14.17 -24.54 -14.58
CA GLN A 113 -14.17 -25.99 -14.75
C GLN A 113 -14.89 -26.31 -16.06
N PRO A 114 -14.25 -26.98 -17.04
CA PRO A 114 -14.96 -27.45 -18.22
C PRO A 114 -15.97 -28.52 -17.78
N ALA A 115 -17.21 -28.33 -18.16
CA ALA A 115 -18.26 -29.31 -17.98
C ALA A 115 -17.99 -30.53 -18.88
N GLN A 116 -17.61 -31.66 -18.27
CA GLN A 116 -18.08 -33.04 -18.50
C GLN A 116 -17.09 -34.05 -17.91
#